data_AF-A0AAU0XHV6-F1
#
_entry.id   AF-A0AAU0XHV6-F1
#
_cell.length_a   1.000
_cell.length_b   1.000
_cell.length_c   1.000
_cell.angle_alpha   90.00
_cell.angle_beta   90.00
_cell.angle_gamma   90.00
#
_symmetry.space_group_name_H-M   'P 1'
#
loop_
_entity.id
_entity.type
_entity.pdbx_description
1 polymer ?
#
loop_
_entity_poly.entity_id
_entity_poly.type
_entity_poly.pdbx_seq_one_letter_code
_entity_poly.pdbx_strand_id
1 'polypeptide(L)'
;MSGLERQQGLLEAKFEAILPHLDERQRRLLIGAEAQSLGHGGIRAVARAAGVREATVSAGVRELDSEEAPLGRVRRPGGGRKRVVDLNPAVREALLTLVEPDVRGDPMSPLRWTTKSTRKLAEQLTRQGHRICADTVGDLLREEGFSLQSNAKTLEGKQHPDRDAQFHYLNELARNHQDSGEPVISVDTKKKELVGPFKNNGREWEPRGEPVRVGTHDFPDRELGKAVPYGIYDVAANTGWVNVGTDHDTAAFAVESIRRWWNGTGQAAYPTAGRLLITADAGGSNGYRTRTWKTELARFAAETGLAITVCHLPPGTSKWNRIEHRLFCHITMNWRGRPLTSHEVIVESIAATTTKTGLTVHAELDTNCYPTGIQVSDDEIAVLPITRHRFHGDWNYTLHSQHPLDATATNSTTDPGPANRPHGLSRRSLRDPELTGMTRRQLSELIDALTPVLEVQRERVLRTRRGHERLVAPGTGAKAKLTPAERILATVLHLRKLATMDLLGQLFGVTAMTISRAKQEVLPLLEAHGHRVTTSTARLRTPTDVVTFLATDPTQTKVKKTS
;
A
#
# COMPACT_ATOMS: atom_id res chain seq x y z
N MET A 1 33.68 -77.43 -1.04
CA MET A 1 33.11 -76.27 -1.75
C MET A 1 34.18 -75.68 -2.64
N SER A 2 33.94 -75.66 -3.94
CA SER A 2 34.86 -75.02 -4.89
C SER A 2 34.97 -73.51 -4.58
N GLY A 3 36.08 -72.86 -4.94
CA GLY A 3 36.25 -71.41 -4.71
C GLY A 3 35.12 -70.56 -5.32
N LEU A 4 34.52 -71.05 -6.41
CA LEU A 4 33.38 -70.47 -7.10
C LEU A 4 32.08 -70.50 -6.28
N GLU A 5 31.79 -71.60 -5.57
CA GLU A 5 30.59 -71.71 -4.72
C GLU A 5 30.64 -70.76 -3.53
N ARG A 6 31.83 -70.55 -2.96
CA ARG A 6 32.02 -69.62 -1.84
C ARG A 6 31.88 -68.16 -2.30
N GLN A 7 32.37 -67.82 -3.49
CA GLN A 7 32.18 -66.50 -4.09
C GLN A 7 30.71 -66.22 -4.45
N GLN A 8 29.99 -67.23 -4.95
CA GLN A 8 28.57 -67.07 -5.28
C GLN A 8 27.73 -66.79 -4.03
N GLY A 9 27.94 -67.53 -2.93
CA GLY A 9 27.20 -67.30 -1.68
C GLY A 9 27.47 -65.94 -1.03
N LEU A 10 28.68 -65.38 -1.20
CA LEU A 10 29.01 -64.03 -0.73
C LEU A 10 28.27 -62.95 -1.53
N LEU A 11 28.15 -63.12 -2.86
CA LEU A 11 27.40 -62.19 -3.70
C LEU A 11 25.90 -62.22 -3.38
N GLU A 12 25.34 -63.41 -3.18
CA GLU A 12 23.92 -63.59 -2.82
C GLU A 12 23.60 -62.85 -1.52
N ALA A 13 24.39 -63.06 -0.46
CA ALA A 13 24.21 -62.36 0.82
C ALA A 13 24.34 -60.83 0.69
N LYS A 14 25.29 -60.35 -0.12
CA LYS A 14 25.50 -58.91 -0.36
C LYS A 14 24.32 -58.29 -1.09
N PHE A 15 23.81 -58.97 -2.11
CA PHE A 15 22.70 -58.47 -2.92
C PHE A 15 21.38 -58.50 -2.16
N GLU A 16 21.14 -59.53 -1.35
CA GLU A 16 19.97 -59.59 -0.47
C GLU A 16 19.93 -58.41 0.51
N ALA A 17 21.08 -58.07 1.10
CA ALA A 17 21.18 -56.98 2.07
C ALA A 17 21.04 -55.58 1.43
N ILE A 18 21.63 -55.34 0.25
CA ILE A 18 21.78 -53.97 -0.28
C ILE A 18 20.75 -53.64 -1.35
N LEU A 19 20.39 -54.57 -2.24
CA LEU A 19 19.52 -54.26 -3.37
C LEU A 19 18.19 -53.63 -2.95
N PRO A 20 17.47 -54.10 -1.89
CA PRO A 20 16.20 -53.49 -1.46
C PRO A 20 16.27 -51.97 -1.21
N HIS A 21 17.43 -51.46 -0.80
CA HIS A 21 17.64 -50.06 -0.44
C HIS A 21 18.08 -49.17 -1.61
N LEU A 22 18.28 -49.74 -2.80
CA LEU A 22 18.77 -49.02 -3.97
C LEU A 22 17.67 -48.83 -5.03
N ASP A 23 17.73 -47.71 -5.75
CA ASP A 23 16.90 -47.48 -6.93
C ASP A 23 17.33 -48.35 -8.12
N GLU A 24 16.50 -48.40 -9.18
CA GLU A 24 16.72 -49.28 -10.34
C GLU A 24 18.08 -49.07 -11.02
N ARG A 25 18.57 -47.82 -11.08
CA ARG A 25 19.85 -47.49 -11.71
C ARG A 25 21.00 -47.84 -10.79
N GLN A 26 20.90 -47.50 -9.51
CA GLN A 26 21.90 -47.83 -8.49
C GLN A 26 22.12 -49.35 -8.38
N ARG A 27 21.04 -50.14 -8.39
CA ARG A 27 21.12 -51.61 -8.43
C ARG A 27 21.91 -52.10 -9.64
N ARG A 28 21.64 -51.52 -10.81
CA ARG A 28 22.27 -51.91 -12.09
C ARG A 28 23.76 -51.58 -12.12
N LEU A 29 24.16 -50.43 -11.58
CA LEU A 29 25.57 -50.04 -11.46
C LEU A 29 26.30 -50.94 -10.47
N LEU A 30 25.71 -51.24 -9.31
CA LEU A 30 26.31 -52.12 -8.31
C LEU A 30 26.60 -53.52 -8.88
N ILE A 31 25.59 -54.17 -9.50
CA ILE A 31 25.78 -55.50 -10.10
C ILE A 31 26.74 -55.46 -11.31
N GLY A 32 26.78 -54.34 -12.05
CA GLY A 32 27.77 -54.13 -13.11
C GLY A 32 29.20 -54.10 -12.59
N ALA A 33 29.44 -53.41 -11.47
CA ALA A 33 30.75 -53.28 -10.85
C ALA A 33 31.27 -54.62 -10.31
N GLU A 34 30.39 -55.41 -9.69
CA GLU A 34 30.72 -56.77 -9.26
C GLU A 34 31.07 -57.68 -10.45
N ALA A 35 30.35 -57.52 -11.57
CA ALA A 35 30.63 -58.31 -12.77
C ALA A 35 31.98 -57.95 -13.42
N GLN A 36 32.36 -56.66 -13.44
CA GLN A 36 33.69 -56.22 -13.89
C GLN A 36 34.80 -56.77 -12.98
N SER A 37 34.59 -56.72 -11.66
CA SER A 37 35.57 -57.18 -10.66
C SER A 37 35.87 -58.68 -10.76
N LEU A 38 34.91 -59.48 -11.23
CA LEU A 38 35.06 -60.92 -11.42
C LEU A 38 35.64 -61.33 -12.78
N GLY A 39 35.72 -60.41 -13.75
CA GLY A 39 36.30 -60.68 -15.06
C GLY A 39 35.53 -61.71 -15.88
N HIS A 40 36.22 -62.69 -16.46
CA HIS A 40 35.63 -63.66 -17.40
C HIS A 40 34.57 -64.54 -16.71
N GLY A 41 33.32 -64.49 -17.20
CA GLY A 41 32.18 -65.19 -16.61
C GLY A 41 31.46 -64.43 -15.49
N GLY A 42 31.96 -63.26 -15.07
CA GLY A 42 31.39 -62.43 -14.00
C GLY A 42 29.93 -62.02 -14.24
N ILE A 43 29.57 -61.68 -15.48
CA ILE A 43 28.19 -61.33 -15.86
C ILE A 43 27.21 -62.45 -15.51
N ARG A 44 27.55 -63.69 -15.82
CA ARG A 44 26.70 -64.87 -15.60
C ARG A 44 26.61 -65.23 -14.12
N ALA A 45 27.73 -65.12 -13.40
CA ALA A 45 27.77 -65.37 -11.96
C ALA A 45 26.93 -64.34 -11.18
N VAL A 46 27.08 -63.06 -11.50
CA VAL A 46 26.33 -61.97 -10.85
C VAL A 46 24.85 -62.00 -11.22
N ALA A 47 24.50 -62.30 -12.47
CA ALA A 47 23.10 -62.44 -12.87
C ALA A 47 22.38 -63.52 -12.07
N ARG A 48 23.06 -64.67 -11.85
CA ARG A 48 22.54 -65.77 -11.03
C ARG A 48 22.38 -65.35 -9.57
N ALA A 49 23.40 -64.75 -8.97
CA ALA A 49 23.38 -64.32 -7.56
C ALA A 49 22.36 -63.20 -7.28
N ALA A 50 22.15 -62.27 -8.21
CA ALA A 50 21.21 -61.16 -8.07
C ALA A 50 19.79 -61.49 -8.54
N GLY A 51 19.55 -62.67 -9.12
CA GLY A 51 18.23 -63.07 -9.64
C GLY A 51 17.75 -62.23 -10.83
N VAL A 52 18.66 -61.71 -11.66
CA VAL A 52 18.34 -60.85 -12.81
C VAL A 52 18.82 -61.45 -14.13
N ARG A 53 18.40 -60.87 -15.25
CA ARG A 53 18.89 -61.29 -16.57
C ARG A 53 20.34 -60.84 -16.78
N GLU A 54 21.15 -61.66 -17.46
CA GLU A 54 22.53 -61.31 -17.86
C GLU A 54 22.59 -60.00 -18.66
N ALA A 55 21.56 -59.70 -19.44
CA ALA A 55 21.42 -58.43 -20.17
C ALA A 55 21.37 -57.20 -19.24
N THR A 56 20.76 -57.33 -18.05
CA THR A 56 20.69 -56.25 -17.06
C THR A 56 22.05 -55.97 -16.44
N VAL A 57 22.82 -57.02 -16.14
CA VAL A 57 24.21 -56.90 -15.65
C VAL A 57 25.09 -56.31 -16.73
N SER A 58 24.97 -56.78 -17.98
CA SER A 58 25.70 -56.26 -19.14
C SER A 58 25.40 -54.78 -19.43
N ALA A 59 24.16 -54.34 -19.16
CA ALA A 59 23.79 -52.94 -19.26
C ALA A 59 24.47 -52.11 -18.15
N GLY A 60 24.54 -52.62 -16.93
CA GLY A 60 25.27 -52.00 -15.82
C GLY A 60 26.76 -51.81 -16.10
N VAL A 61 27.42 -52.84 -16.64
CA VAL A 61 28.83 -52.77 -17.08
C VAL A 61 29.02 -51.66 -18.12
N ARG A 62 28.17 -51.63 -19.16
CA ARG A 62 28.22 -50.56 -20.19
C ARG A 62 27.93 -49.17 -19.65
N GLU A 63 27.07 -49.05 -18.65
CA GLU A 63 26.79 -47.78 -17.99
C GLU A 63 27.96 -47.31 -17.11
N LEU A 64 28.71 -48.22 -16.48
CA LEU A 64 29.94 -47.89 -15.74
C LEU A 64 31.12 -47.52 -16.64
N ASP A 65 31.23 -48.16 -17.81
CA ASP A 65 32.24 -47.84 -18.82
C ASP A 65 31.94 -46.52 -19.55
N SER A 66 30.74 -45.96 -19.38
CA SER A 66 30.42 -44.64 -19.93
C SER A 66 30.99 -43.54 -19.02
N GLU A 67 31.75 -42.59 -19.59
CA GLU A 67 32.28 -41.41 -18.87
C GLU A 67 31.18 -40.39 -18.47
N GLU A 68 29.91 -40.82 -18.41
CA GLU A 68 28.77 -39.96 -18.05
C GLU A 68 28.73 -39.71 -16.53
N ALA A 69 28.75 -38.42 -16.14
CA ALA A 69 28.61 -38.02 -14.74
C ALA A 69 27.33 -38.59 -14.07
N PRO A 70 27.32 -38.77 -12.74
CA PRO A 70 26.15 -39.27 -12.03
C PRO A 70 24.91 -38.40 -12.30
N LEU A 71 23.92 -38.93 -13.02
CA LEU A 71 22.64 -38.26 -13.19
C LEU A 71 21.96 -38.06 -11.82
N GLY A 72 21.59 -36.82 -11.48
CA GLY A 72 20.78 -36.49 -10.29
C GLY A 72 19.32 -36.96 -10.35
N ARG A 73 18.99 -37.85 -11.29
CA ARG A 73 17.66 -38.45 -11.49
C ARG A 73 17.81 -39.90 -11.94
N VAL A 74 16.84 -40.74 -11.58
CA VAL A 74 16.85 -42.18 -11.88
C VAL A 74 16.72 -42.47 -13.38
N ARG A 75 15.96 -41.66 -14.12
CA ARG A 75 15.68 -41.87 -15.55
C ARG A 75 16.42 -40.89 -16.45
N ARG A 76 16.86 -41.36 -17.62
CA ARG A 76 17.45 -40.52 -18.67
C ARG A 76 16.44 -39.48 -19.18
N PRO A 77 16.90 -38.33 -19.74
CA PRO A 77 16.01 -37.41 -20.43
C PRO A 77 15.18 -38.16 -21.49
N GLY A 78 13.86 -37.94 -21.51
CA GLY A 78 12.92 -38.69 -22.35
C GLY A 78 12.35 -39.97 -21.71
N GLY A 79 12.91 -40.43 -20.59
CA GLY A 79 12.40 -41.54 -19.80
C GLY A 79 11.27 -41.11 -18.86
N GLY A 80 10.10 -40.79 -19.40
CA GLY A 80 8.94 -40.34 -18.63
C GLY A 80 7.63 -40.57 -19.36
N ARG A 81 6.50 -40.30 -18.69
CA ARG A 81 5.19 -40.29 -19.37
C ARG A 81 5.25 -39.22 -20.48
N LYS A 82 5.04 -39.65 -21.72
CA LYS A 82 5.01 -38.75 -22.90
C LYS A 82 3.97 -37.65 -22.66
N ARG A 83 4.24 -36.42 -23.13
CA ARG A 83 3.31 -35.30 -22.93
C ARG A 83 2.02 -35.61 -23.69
N VAL A 84 0.89 -35.10 -23.19
CA VAL A 84 -0.43 -35.34 -23.81
C VAL A 84 -0.45 -34.82 -25.27
N VAL A 85 0.29 -33.74 -25.55
CA VAL A 85 0.46 -33.19 -26.90
C VAL A 85 1.25 -34.13 -27.82
N ASP A 86 2.25 -34.81 -27.29
CA ASP A 86 3.07 -35.77 -28.07
C ASP A 86 2.27 -37.03 -28.40
N LEU A 87 1.28 -37.37 -27.58
CA LEU A 87 0.38 -38.52 -27.76
C LEU A 87 -0.85 -38.18 -28.60
N ASN A 88 -1.29 -36.92 -28.59
CA ASN A 88 -2.43 -36.45 -29.36
C ASN A 88 -2.17 -35.00 -29.83
N PRO A 89 -1.54 -34.83 -31.02
CA PRO A 89 -1.19 -33.53 -31.56
C PRO A 89 -2.41 -32.61 -31.79
N ALA A 90 -3.56 -33.20 -32.11
CA ALA A 90 -4.81 -32.47 -32.37
C ALA A 90 -5.42 -31.78 -31.12
N VAL A 91 -4.97 -32.12 -29.91
CA VAL A 91 -5.45 -31.46 -28.67
C VAL A 91 -5.12 -29.97 -28.68
N ARG A 92 -3.96 -29.59 -29.23
CA ARG A 92 -3.52 -28.19 -29.25
C ARG A 92 -4.41 -27.37 -30.19
N GLU A 93 -4.65 -27.87 -31.39
CA GLU A 93 -5.53 -27.22 -32.37
C GLU A 93 -7.00 -27.14 -31.88
N ALA A 94 -7.50 -28.22 -31.27
CA ALA A 94 -8.85 -28.23 -30.69
C ALA A 94 -8.98 -27.23 -29.52
N LEU A 95 -7.93 -27.09 -28.69
CA LEU A 95 -7.90 -26.10 -27.61
C LEU A 95 -7.92 -24.67 -28.15
N LEU A 96 -7.09 -24.37 -29.15
CA LEU A 96 -7.05 -23.04 -29.79
C LEU A 96 -8.39 -22.71 -30.46
N THR A 97 -9.01 -23.68 -31.15
CA THR A 97 -10.36 -23.53 -31.73
C THR A 97 -11.42 -23.19 -30.67
N LEU A 98 -11.33 -23.77 -29.47
CA LEU A 98 -12.26 -23.48 -28.37
C LEU A 98 -12.05 -22.11 -27.73
N VAL A 99 -10.86 -21.53 -27.93
CA VAL A 99 -10.40 -20.23 -27.41
C VAL A 99 -10.58 -19.12 -28.45
N GLU A 100 -10.64 -19.44 -29.74
CA GLU A 100 -10.85 -18.53 -30.87
C GLU A 100 -12.18 -18.85 -31.61
N PRO A 101 -13.34 -18.29 -31.19
CA PRO A 101 -14.54 -18.35 -32.01
C PRO A 101 -14.54 -17.22 -33.06
N ASP A 102 -14.53 -17.62 -34.33
CA ASP A 102 -14.84 -16.89 -35.57
C ASP A 102 -13.93 -15.72 -36.01
N VAL A 103 -12.98 -16.08 -36.88
CA VAL A 103 -12.28 -15.17 -37.79
C VAL A 103 -13.23 -14.76 -38.92
N ARG A 104 -13.61 -13.48 -38.97
CA ARG A 104 -13.82 -12.80 -40.25
C ARG A 104 -12.67 -11.82 -40.49
N GLY A 105 -11.63 -12.36 -41.11
CA GLY A 105 -10.70 -11.66 -42.01
C GLY A 105 -9.69 -10.70 -41.37
N ASP A 106 -8.59 -11.23 -40.84
CA ASP A 106 -7.24 -10.66 -40.98
C ASP A 106 -6.21 -11.69 -40.42
N PRO A 107 -5.17 -12.12 -41.17
CA PRO A 107 -4.11 -13.01 -40.65
C PRO A 107 -3.29 -12.42 -39.49
N MET A 108 -3.48 -11.14 -39.14
CA MET A 108 -2.75 -10.42 -38.09
C MET A 108 -3.71 -9.71 -37.12
N SER A 109 -4.44 -10.44 -36.26
CA SER A 109 -5.33 -9.83 -35.25
C SER A 109 -4.91 -10.14 -33.79
N PRO A 110 -4.71 -9.12 -32.92
CA PRO A 110 -4.05 -9.27 -31.61
C PRO A 110 -5.00 -9.55 -30.42
N LEU A 111 -6.24 -9.98 -30.64
CA LEU A 111 -7.21 -10.18 -29.56
C LEU A 111 -7.67 -11.64 -29.46
N ARG A 112 -6.82 -12.46 -28.84
CA ARG A 112 -7.15 -13.84 -28.42
C ARG A 112 -7.59 -13.83 -26.95
N TRP A 113 -8.88 -13.99 -26.67
CA TRP A 113 -9.39 -14.09 -25.29
C TRP A 113 -10.54 -15.07 -25.17
N THR A 114 -10.58 -15.82 -24.07
CA THR A 114 -11.66 -16.75 -23.74
C THR A 114 -12.19 -16.47 -22.34
N THR A 115 -13.52 -16.50 -22.19
CA THR A 115 -14.21 -16.39 -20.89
C THR A 115 -14.40 -17.75 -20.21
N LYS A 116 -13.98 -18.83 -20.86
CA LYS A 116 -14.12 -20.20 -20.36
C LYS A 116 -12.98 -20.52 -19.39
N SER A 117 -13.30 -21.10 -18.24
CA SER A 117 -12.30 -21.59 -17.30
C SER A 117 -11.55 -22.81 -17.87
N THR A 118 -10.34 -23.07 -17.37
CA THR A 118 -9.54 -24.24 -17.75
C THR A 118 -10.27 -25.57 -17.54
N ARG A 119 -11.13 -25.67 -16.50
CA ARG A 119 -12.02 -26.82 -16.28
C ARG A 119 -13.06 -26.97 -17.39
N LYS A 120 -13.70 -25.87 -17.80
CA LYS A 120 -14.72 -25.89 -18.85
C LYS A 120 -14.13 -26.19 -20.23
N LEU A 121 -12.90 -25.73 -20.49
CA LEU A 121 -12.13 -26.09 -21.68
C LEU A 121 -11.75 -27.57 -21.67
N ALA A 122 -11.26 -28.10 -20.54
CA ALA A 122 -10.95 -29.52 -20.40
C ALA A 122 -12.18 -30.43 -20.59
N GLU A 123 -13.34 -30.05 -20.06
CA GLU A 123 -14.61 -30.75 -20.28
C GLU A 123 -15.07 -30.73 -21.74
N GLN A 124 -14.85 -29.62 -22.45
CA GLN A 124 -15.20 -29.50 -23.87
C GLN A 124 -14.25 -30.32 -24.74
N LEU A 125 -12.94 -30.27 -24.48
CA LEU A 125 -11.95 -31.10 -25.15
C LEU A 125 -12.21 -32.58 -24.90
N THR A 126 -12.52 -32.95 -23.66
CA THR A 126 -12.87 -34.34 -23.32
C THR A 126 -14.12 -34.82 -24.07
N ARG A 127 -15.12 -33.94 -24.25
CA ARG A 127 -16.30 -34.22 -25.10
C ARG A 127 -15.98 -34.34 -26.59
N GLN A 128 -14.95 -33.66 -27.07
CA GLN A 128 -14.44 -33.76 -28.46
C GLN A 128 -13.51 -34.97 -28.66
N GLY A 129 -13.35 -35.84 -27.66
CA GLY A 129 -12.50 -37.05 -27.74
C GLY A 129 -11.09 -36.87 -27.19
N HIS A 130 -10.74 -35.68 -26.71
CA HIS A 130 -9.43 -35.37 -26.16
C HIS A 130 -9.44 -35.45 -24.62
N ARG A 131 -9.17 -36.61 -24.04
CA ARG A 131 -9.10 -36.78 -22.57
C ARG A 131 -7.95 -35.96 -21.98
N ILE A 132 -8.27 -34.85 -21.31
CA ILE A 132 -7.32 -33.91 -20.72
C ILE A 132 -7.86 -33.33 -19.41
N CYS A 133 -6.98 -33.02 -18.45
CA CYS A 133 -7.37 -32.33 -17.20
C CYS A 133 -7.14 -30.81 -17.29
N ALA A 134 -7.76 -30.07 -16.36
CA ALA A 134 -7.69 -28.61 -16.32
C ALA A 134 -6.26 -28.07 -16.15
N ASP A 135 -5.39 -28.80 -15.46
CA ASP A 135 -3.99 -28.39 -15.23
C ASP A 135 -3.18 -28.48 -16.53
N THR A 136 -3.32 -29.57 -17.29
CA THR A 136 -2.69 -29.70 -18.61
C THR A 136 -3.22 -28.64 -19.58
N VAL A 137 -4.51 -28.29 -19.52
CA VAL A 137 -5.05 -27.17 -20.32
C VAL A 137 -4.40 -25.84 -19.92
N GLY A 138 -4.19 -25.60 -18.62
CA GLY A 138 -3.51 -24.41 -18.12
C GLY A 138 -2.04 -24.31 -18.55
N ASP A 139 -1.33 -25.44 -18.57
CA ASP A 139 0.04 -25.52 -19.10
C ASP A 139 0.08 -25.21 -20.60
N LEU A 140 -0.83 -25.79 -21.38
CA LEU A 140 -0.90 -25.56 -22.83
C LEU A 140 -1.25 -24.12 -23.19
N LEU A 141 -2.19 -23.51 -22.45
CA LEU A 141 -2.49 -22.08 -22.63
C LEU A 141 -1.27 -21.21 -22.35
N ARG A 142 -0.48 -21.50 -21.30
CA ARG A 142 0.76 -20.76 -21.00
C ARG A 142 1.81 -20.92 -22.09
N GLU A 143 1.96 -22.13 -22.64
CA GLU A 143 2.88 -22.39 -23.77
C GLU A 143 2.48 -21.62 -25.03
N GLU A 144 1.18 -21.45 -25.26
CA GLU A 144 0.63 -20.65 -26.37
C GLU A 144 0.60 -19.14 -26.08
N GLY A 145 1.22 -18.69 -24.98
CA GLY A 145 1.32 -17.27 -24.61
C GLY A 145 0.08 -16.68 -23.95
N PHE A 146 -0.94 -17.51 -23.65
CA PHE A 146 -2.09 -17.06 -22.89
C PHE A 146 -1.74 -16.97 -21.40
N SER A 147 -2.26 -15.92 -20.77
CA SER A 147 -2.20 -15.73 -19.33
C SER A 147 -3.55 -15.26 -18.83
N LEU A 148 -3.82 -15.45 -17.54
CA LEU A 148 -5.04 -14.93 -16.93
C LEU A 148 -4.94 -13.40 -16.88
N GLN A 149 -5.59 -12.75 -17.83
CA GLN A 149 -5.72 -11.30 -17.88
C GLN A 149 -7.03 -10.91 -17.20
N SER A 150 -6.97 -10.10 -16.16
CA SER A 150 -8.14 -9.39 -15.64
C SER A 150 -8.40 -8.16 -16.50
N ASN A 151 -9.64 -7.68 -16.57
CA ASN A 151 -9.93 -6.38 -17.17
C ASN A 151 -9.13 -5.31 -16.43
N ALA A 152 -8.07 -4.80 -17.06
CA ALA A 152 -7.30 -3.70 -16.52
C ALA A 152 -8.13 -2.42 -16.72
N LYS A 153 -8.60 -1.82 -15.63
CA LYS A 153 -9.12 -0.45 -15.65
C LYS A 153 -7.92 0.50 -15.84
N THR A 154 -7.40 0.58 -17.06
CA THR A 154 -6.21 1.38 -17.43
C THR A 154 -6.54 2.80 -17.87
N LEU A 155 -7.82 3.16 -17.97
CA LEU A 155 -8.26 4.56 -18.08
C LEU A 155 -8.26 5.23 -16.69
N GLU A 156 -7.14 5.13 -15.96
CA GLU A 156 -6.85 6.02 -14.85
C GLU A 156 -6.37 7.36 -15.47
N GLY A 157 -6.92 8.48 -15.00
CA GLY A 157 -6.50 9.82 -15.43
C GLY A 157 -5.01 10.07 -15.17
N LYS A 158 -4.52 11.26 -15.59
CA LYS A 158 -3.11 11.71 -15.52
C LYS A 158 -2.31 11.00 -14.41
N GLN A 159 -1.36 10.15 -14.80
CA GLN A 159 -0.43 9.50 -13.88
C GLN A 159 0.23 10.57 -13.01
N HIS A 160 0.10 10.44 -11.68
CA HIS A 160 0.77 11.35 -10.75
C HIS A 160 2.29 11.09 -10.85
N PRO A 161 3.13 12.11 -11.11
CA PRO A 161 4.57 11.92 -11.32
C PRO A 161 5.27 11.26 -10.11
N ASP A 162 4.73 11.48 -8.90
CA ASP A 162 5.30 10.95 -7.66
C ASP A 162 4.71 9.61 -7.19
N ARG A 163 3.93 8.91 -8.03
CA ARG A 163 3.25 7.65 -7.63
C ARG A 163 4.23 6.62 -7.08
N ASP A 164 5.30 6.34 -7.83
CA ASP A 164 6.24 5.27 -7.47
C ASP A 164 7.06 5.67 -6.23
N ALA A 165 7.40 6.95 -6.09
CA ALA A 165 8.06 7.49 -4.89
C ALA A 165 7.18 7.34 -3.63
N GLN A 166 5.86 7.54 -3.75
CA GLN A 166 4.92 7.32 -2.64
C GLN A 166 4.85 5.84 -2.23
N PHE A 167 4.90 4.90 -3.17
CA PHE A 167 4.95 3.48 -2.83
C PHE A 167 6.27 3.09 -2.14
N HIS A 168 7.40 3.64 -2.58
CA HIS A 168 8.68 3.43 -1.89
C HIS A 168 8.64 3.96 -0.45
N TYR A 169 8.16 5.19 -0.27
CA TYR A 169 8.01 5.81 1.05
C TYR A 169 7.14 4.99 2.01
N LEU A 170 5.98 4.52 1.53
CA LEU A 170 5.07 3.69 2.31
C LEU A 170 5.71 2.35 2.68
N ASN A 171 6.41 1.70 1.74
CA ASN A 171 7.08 0.44 1.99
C ASN A 171 8.20 0.57 3.03
N GLU A 172 8.98 1.65 3.00
CA GLU A 172 10.02 1.93 4.01
C GLU A 172 9.41 2.13 5.40
N LEU A 173 8.34 2.93 5.51
CA LEU A 173 7.64 3.12 6.77
C LEU A 173 7.03 1.82 7.30
N ALA A 174 6.42 1.01 6.43
CA ALA A 174 5.85 -0.26 6.82
C ALA A 174 6.92 -1.23 7.35
N ARG A 175 8.06 -1.33 6.67
CA ARG A 175 9.20 -2.13 7.15
C ARG A 175 9.68 -1.65 8.52
N ASN A 176 9.88 -0.34 8.69
CA ASN A 176 10.34 0.22 9.96
C ASN A 176 9.38 -0.07 11.13
N HIS A 177 8.07 -0.07 10.90
CA HIS A 177 7.08 -0.46 11.93
C HIS A 177 7.16 -1.95 12.22
N GLN A 178 7.15 -2.80 11.18
CA GLN A 178 7.22 -4.25 11.32
C GLN A 178 8.51 -4.71 12.02
N ASP A 179 9.66 -4.13 11.67
CA ASP A 179 10.96 -4.42 12.28
C ASP A 179 11.01 -4.00 13.76
N SER A 180 10.18 -3.03 14.15
CA SER A 180 10.01 -2.59 15.55
C SER A 180 8.93 -3.37 16.30
N GLY A 181 8.27 -4.35 15.67
CA GLY A 181 7.13 -5.07 16.25
C GLY A 181 5.86 -4.25 16.38
N GLU A 182 5.74 -3.14 15.64
CA GLU A 182 4.61 -2.21 15.68
C GLU A 182 3.57 -2.56 14.60
N PRO A 183 2.27 -2.34 14.86
CA PRO A 183 1.21 -2.69 13.92
C PRO A 183 1.23 -1.87 12.64
N VAL A 184 0.97 -2.55 11.53
CA VAL A 184 0.72 -1.95 10.21
C VAL A 184 -0.62 -2.45 9.67
N ILE A 185 -1.58 -1.55 9.54
CA ILE A 185 -2.92 -1.88 9.04
C ILE A 185 -3.23 -1.20 7.72
N SER A 186 -3.97 -1.91 6.88
CA SER A 186 -4.54 -1.42 5.63
C SER A 186 -6.04 -1.33 5.79
N VAL A 187 -6.63 -0.17 5.55
CA VAL A 187 -8.03 0.12 5.83
C VAL A 187 -8.76 0.61 4.58
N ASP A 188 -10.01 0.20 4.43
CA ASP A 188 -10.90 0.68 3.38
C ASP A 188 -12.36 0.29 3.65
N THR A 189 -13.31 0.99 3.00
CA THR A 189 -14.73 0.61 3.01
C THR A 189 -15.06 -0.25 1.81
N LYS A 190 -15.56 -1.47 2.04
CA LYS A 190 -16.10 -2.30 0.97
C LYS A 190 -17.37 -1.66 0.41
N LYS A 191 -17.65 -1.93 -0.87
CA LYS A 191 -18.94 -1.57 -1.49
C LYS A 191 -20.11 -1.90 -0.55
N LYS A 192 -21.01 -0.93 -0.38
CA LYS A 192 -22.25 -1.11 0.39
C LYS A 192 -23.09 -2.21 -0.22
N GLU A 193 -23.52 -3.16 0.60
CA GLU A 193 -24.34 -4.28 0.16
C GLU A 193 -25.80 -4.06 0.57
N LEU A 194 -26.73 -4.48 -0.28
CA LEU A 194 -28.15 -4.47 0.03
C LEU A 194 -28.47 -5.70 0.88
N VAL A 195 -29.15 -5.50 2.01
CA VAL A 195 -29.57 -6.59 2.90
C VAL A 195 -30.94 -7.07 2.47
N GLY A 196 -31.05 -8.34 2.10
CA GLY A 196 -32.28 -8.95 1.61
C GLY A 196 -32.02 -10.09 0.63
N PRO A 197 -33.10 -10.72 0.10
CA PRO A 197 -33.00 -11.85 -0.82
C PRO A 197 -32.60 -11.39 -2.23
N PHE A 198 -31.51 -10.65 -2.37
CA PHE A 198 -31.03 -10.13 -3.65
C PHE A 198 -30.10 -11.11 -4.35
N LYS A 199 -30.04 -11.02 -5.68
CA LYS A 199 -29.20 -11.89 -6.49
C LYS A 199 -27.73 -11.51 -6.34
N ASN A 200 -26.95 -12.39 -5.69
CA ASN A 200 -25.49 -12.33 -5.75
C ASN A 200 -24.94 -13.18 -6.90
N ASN A 201 -23.96 -12.63 -7.62
CA ASN A 201 -23.33 -13.32 -8.75
C ASN A 201 -22.49 -14.50 -8.24
N GLY A 202 -22.83 -15.71 -8.66
CA GLY A 202 -22.12 -16.93 -8.27
C GLY A 202 -23.01 -18.16 -8.47
N ARG A 203 -22.47 -19.34 -8.18
CA ARG A 203 -23.21 -20.61 -8.13
C ARG A 203 -22.65 -21.44 -6.99
N GLU A 204 -23.52 -21.89 -6.10
CA GLU A 204 -23.19 -22.86 -5.05
C GLU A 204 -23.86 -24.21 -5.32
N TRP A 205 -23.37 -25.24 -4.64
CA TRP A 205 -23.96 -26.58 -4.70
C TRP A 205 -25.11 -26.65 -3.70
N GLU A 206 -26.33 -26.84 -4.22
CA GLU A 206 -27.55 -27.03 -3.43
C GLU A 206 -28.23 -28.35 -3.82
N PRO A 207 -29.06 -28.93 -2.94
CA PRO A 207 -29.91 -30.07 -3.28
C PRO A 207 -30.67 -29.81 -4.57
N ARG A 208 -30.66 -30.82 -5.47
CA ARG A 208 -31.24 -30.68 -6.80
C ARG A 208 -32.75 -30.43 -6.69
N GLY A 209 -33.20 -29.29 -7.21
CA GLY A 209 -34.63 -28.94 -7.25
C GLY A 209 -35.05 -27.87 -6.23
N GLU A 210 -34.13 -27.45 -5.36
CA GLU A 210 -34.40 -26.46 -4.30
C GLU A 210 -33.51 -25.22 -4.43
N PRO A 211 -33.52 -24.49 -5.57
CA PRO A 211 -32.71 -23.28 -5.70
C PRO A 211 -33.18 -22.21 -4.72
N VAL A 212 -32.24 -21.55 -4.05
CA VAL A 212 -32.56 -20.40 -3.19
C VAL A 212 -33.25 -19.30 -4.01
N ARG A 213 -34.47 -18.94 -3.60
CA ARG A 213 -35.32 -17.95 -4.27
C ARG A 213 -34.86 -16.55 -3.89
N VAL A 214 -34.50 -15.75 -4.89
CA VAL A 214 -34.15 -14.34 -4.76
C VAL A 214 -35.25 -13.46 -5.35
N GLY A 215 -35.46 -12.28 -4.78
CA GLY A 215 -36.43 -11.30 -5.24
C GLY A 215 -36.13 -10.82 -6.66
N THR A 216 -37.18 -10.57 -7.44
CA THR A 216 -37.09 -10.17 -8.86
C THR A 216 -36.60 -8.72 -9.05
N HIS A 217 -36.55 -7.92 -7.98
CA HIS A 217 -36.18 -6.49 -8.01
C HIS A 217 -35.27 -6.12 -6.82
N ASP A 218 -34.21 -5.36 -7.10
CA ASP A 218 -33.23 -4.87 -6.12
C ASP A 218 -33.69 -3.56 -5.43
N PHE A 219 -34.91 -3.54 -4.87
CA PHE A 219 -35.36 -2.38 -4.09
C PHE A 219 -34.90 -2.53 -2.63
N PRO A 220 -34.19 -1.54 -2.04
CA PRO A 220 -33.79 -1.59 -0.65
C PRO A 220 -35.02 -1.76 0.23
N ASP A 221 -35.05 -2.83 1.01
CA ASP A 221 -36.07 -2.99 2.04
C ASP A 221 -35.87 -1.88 3.08
N ARG A 222 -36.95 -1.13 3.37
CA ARG A 222 -36.92 -0.01 4.31
C ARG A 222 -36.64 -0.47 5.74
N GLU A 223 -36.90 -1.73 6.08
CA GLU A 223 -36.68 -2.29 7.41
C GLU A 223 -35.30 -2.96 7.56
N LEU A 224 -34.78 -3.62 6.52
CA LEU A 224 -33.47 -4.30 6.56
C LEU A 224 -32.29 -3.38 6.20
N GLY A 225 -32.51 -2.27 5.49
CA GLY A 225 -31.48 -1.26 5.24
C GLY A 225 -30.31 -1.71 4.36
N LYS A 226 -29.11 -1.19 4.65
CA LYS A 226 -27.86 -1.47 3.92
C LYS A 226 -26.78 -1.86 4.92
N ALA A 227 -25.92 -2.79 4.51
CA ALA A 227 -24.71 -3.11 5.25
C ALA A 227 -23.52 -2.34 4.67
N VAL A 228 -22.73 -1.72 5.53
CA VAL A 228 -21.50 -1.01 5.20
C VAL A 228 -20.32 -1.73 5.84
N PRO A 229 -19.65 -2.66 5.13
CA PRO A 229 -18.51 -3.38 5.68
C PRO A 229 -17.26 -2.50 5.60
N TYR A 230 -16.76 -2.05 6.75
CA TYR A 230 -15.47 -1.37 6.88
C TYR A 230 -14.39 -2.37 7.30
N GLY A 231 -13.35 -2.50 6.50
CA GLY A 231 -12.31 -3.49 6.71
C GLY A 231 -11.03 -2.90 7.29
N ILE A 232 -10.39 -3.68 8.16
CA ILE A 232 -9.04 -3.49 8.68
C ILE A 232 -8.27 -4.77 8.39
N TYR A 233 -7.20 -4.68 7.61
CA TYR A 233 -6.30 -5.79 7.35
C TYR A 233 -4.96 -5.54 8.04
N ASP A 234 -4.64 -6.37 9.03
CA ASP A 234 -3.33 -6.39 9.68
C ASP A 234 -2.32 -7.11 8.78
N VAL A 235 -1.34 -6.34 8.32
CA VAL A 235 -0.34 -6.81 7.35
C VAL A 235 0.65 -7.79 7.97
N ALA A 236 0.97 -7.66 9.26
CA ALA A 236 1.95 -8.49 9.92
C ALA A 236 1.32 -9.79 10.47
N ALA A 237 0.16 -9.67 11.11
CA ALA A 237 -0.56 -10.82 11.64
C ALA A 237 -1.29 -11.62 10.54
N ASN A 238 -1.48 -11.03 9.35
CA ASN A 238 -2.29 -11.58 8.27
C ASN A 238 -3.72 -11.91 8.74
N THR A 239 -4.32 -11.00 9.49
CA THR A 239 -5.69 -11.10 10.01
C THR A 239 -6.56 -9.98 9.48
N GLY A 240 -7.85 -10.24 9.34
CA GLY A 240 -8.86 -9.26 8.95
C GLY A 240 -9.82 -8.98 10.09
N TRP A 241 -10.23 -7.73 10.22
CA TRP A 241 -11.36 -7.31 11.03
C TRP A 241 -12.33 -6.54 10.17
N VAL A 242 -13.62 -6.85 10.24
CA VAL A 242 -14.65 -6.15 9.46
C VAL A 242 -15.76 -5.68 10.39
N ASN A 243 -15.90 -4.37 10.48
CA ASN A 243 -17.03 -3.75 11.16
C ASN A 243 -18.17 -3.56 10.15
N VAL A 244 -19.33 -4.16 10.40
CA VAL A 244 -20.49 -4.11 9.50
C VAL A 244 -21.46 -3.07 10.03
N GLY A 245 -21.40 -1.84 9.50
CA GLY A 245 -22.26 -0.74 9.92
C GLY A 245 -23.65 -0.80 9.26
N THR A 246 -24.68 -0.38 10.00
CA THR A 246 -26.06 -0.29 9.50
C THR A 246 -26.49 1.13 9.07
N ASP A 247 -25.64 2.14 9.34
CA ASP A 247 -25.95 3.56 9.10
C ASP A 247 -25.11 4.15 7.94
N HIS A 248 -24.28 5.16 8.19
CA HIS A 248 -23.51 5.87 7.15
C HIS A 248 -22.02 5.56 7.21
N ASP A 249 -21.40 5.45 6.02
CA ASP A 249 -19.95 5.41 5.84
C ASP A 249 -19.35 6.81 6.11
N THR A 250 -19.08 7.11 7.37
CA THR A 250 -18.50 8.38 7.83
C THR A 250 -17.09 8.18 8.38
N ALA A 251 -16.34 9.27 8.51
CA ALA A 251 -15.02 9.23 9.15
C ALA A 251 -15.07 8.71 10.61
N ALA A 252 -16.14 9.02 11.35
CA ALA A 252 -16.35 8.51 12.70
C ALA A 252 -16.57 6.99 12.69
N PHE A 253 -17.36 6.47 11.73
CA PHE A 253 -17.53 5.03 11.56
C PHE A 253 -16.21 4.33 11.19
N ALA A 254 -15.42 4.92 10.30
CA ALA A 254 -14.11 4.38 9.91
C ALA A 254 -13.14 4.29 11.11
N VAL A 255 -13.06 5.35 11.93
CA VAL A 255 -12.20 5.35 13.13
C VAL A 255 -12.75 4.42 14.21
N GLU A 256 -14.06 4.35 14.39
CA GLU A 256 -14.67 3.39 15.31
C GLU A 256 -14.39 1.94 14.90
N SER A 257 -14.34 1.66 13.60
CA SER A 257 -13.95 0.34 13.10
C SER A 257 -12.49 0.01 13.47
N ILE A 258 -11.57 0.98 13.38
CA ILE A 258 -10.18 0.82 13.82
C ILE A 258 -10.12 0.63 15.35
N ARG A 259 -10.93 1.39 16.10
CA ARG A 259 -11.01 1.28 17.56
C ARG A 259 -11.46 -0.10 18.01
N ARG A 260 -12.53 -0.64 17.40
CA ARG A 260 -13.02 -2.00 17.68
C ARG A 260 -11.95 -3.05 17.37
N TRP A 261 -11.27 -2.95 16.23
CA TRP A 261 -10.13 -3.82 15.93
C TRP A 261 -9.04 -3.74 17.00
N TRP A 262 -8.65 -2.53 17.40
CA TRP A 262 -7.63 -2.32 18.42
C TRP A 262 -8.02 -2.95 19.76
N ASN A 263 -9.23 -2.67 20.25
CA ASN A 263 -9.70 -3.20 21.53
C ASN A 263 -9.95 -4.72 21.49
N GLY A 264 -10.38 -5.26 20.35
CA GLY A 264 -10.71 -6.68 20.22
C GLY A 264 -9.48 -7.58 20.02
N THR A 265 -8.53 -7.16 19.18
CA THR A 265 -7.38 -8.00 18.82
C THR A 265 -6.05 -7.24 18.77
N GLY A 266 -6.04 -5.99 18.29
CA GLY A 266 -4.80 -5.22 18.07
C GLY A 266 -3.98 -5.02 19.34
N GLN A 267 -4.60 -4.56 20.44
CA GLN A 267 -3.90 -4.29 21.69
C GLN A 267 -3.27 -5.56 22.30
N ALA A 268 -3.97 -6.69 22.21
CA ALA A 268 -3.46 -7.97 22.70
C ALA A 268 -2.35 -8.54 21.82
N ALA A 269 -2.44 -8.35 20.49
CA ALA A 269 -1.41 -8.76 19.53
C ALA A 269 -0.14 -7.91 19.61
N TYR A 270 -0.26 -6.63 19.99
CA TYR A 270 0.84 -5.67 20.07
C TYR A 270 0.88 -4.96 21.44
N PRO A 271 1.22 -5.68 22.53
CA PRO A 271 1.11 -5.16 23.90
C PRO A 271 2.12 -4.05 24.23
N THR A 272 3.19 -3.92 23.44
CA THR A 272 4.24 -2.91 23.61
C THR A 272 4.19 -1.81 22.56
N ALA A 273 3.16 -1.82 21.69
CA ALA A 273 3.10 -0.86 20.59
C ALA A 273 2.92 0.56 21.10
N GLY A 274 3.80 1.44 20.65
CA GLY A 274 3.69 2.89 20.84
C GLY A 274 3.27 3.62 19.57
N ARG A 275 3.24 2.93 18.42
CA ARG A 275 2.99 3.52 17.10
C ARG A 275 2.10 2.62 16.27
N LEU A 276 1.26 3.24 15.44
CA LEU A 276 0.40 2.54 14.48
C LEU A 276 0.58 3.16 13.10
N LEU A 277 0.85 2.33 12.09
CA LEU A 277 0.82 2.76 10.70
C LEU A 277 -0.48 2.34 10.03
N ILE A 278 -1.20 3.32 9.47
CA ILE A 278 -2.44 3.13 8.71
C ILE A 278 -2.18 3.48 7.25
N THR A 279 -2.40 2.52 6.35
CA THR A 279 -2.43 2.77 4.91
C THR A 279 -3.86 2.83 4.43
N ALA A 280 -4.25 3.94 3.79
CA ALA A 280 -5.62 4.19 3.38
C ALA A 280 -5.70 4.72 1.95
N ASP A 281 -6.86 4.56 1.34
CA ASP A 281 -7.18 5.22 0.07
C ASP A 281 -7.35 6.73 0.27
N ALA A 282 -7.31 7.48 -0.84
CA ALA A 282 -7.42 8.94 -0.83
C ALA A 282 -8.87 9.47 -0.93
N GLY A 283 -9.88 8.61 -0.83
CA GLY A 283 -11.30 8.95 -1.04
C GLY A 283 -12.21 8.51 0.13
N GLY A 284 -13.50 8.84 0.06
CA GLY A 284 -14.49 8.36 1.03
C GLY A 284 -14.29 8.87 2.47
N SER A 285 -14.70 8.05 3.44
CA SER A 285 -14.68 8.34 4.87
C SER A 285 -13.28 8.50 5.46
N ASN A 286 -12.28 7.83 4.88
CA ASN A 286 -10.87 7.89 5.27
C ASN A 286 -10.03 8.79 4.35
N GLY A 287 -10.65 9.69 3.57
CA GLY A 287 -9.91 10.55 2.64
C GLY A 287 -8.98 11.57 3.32
N TYR A 288 -7.83 11.84 2.70
CA TYR A 288 -6.80 12.76 3.23
C TYR A 288 -7.25 14.23 3.41
N ARG A 289 -8.32 14.64 2.72
CA ARG A 289 -8.93 15.98 2.83
C ARG A 289 -9.98 16.05 3.93
N THR A 290 -10.44 14.90 4.43
CA THR A 290 -11.54 14.81 5.37
C THR A 290 -11.07 15.29 6.74
N ARG A 291 -11.64 16.41 7.21
CA ARG A 291 -11.26 17.03 8.49
C ARG A 291 -11.67 16.15 9.67
N THR A 292 -12.90 15.61 9.62
CA THR A 292 -13.43 14.67 10.60
C THR A 292 -12.55 13.43 10.74
N TRP A 293 -11.98 12.89 9.66
CA TRP A 293 -11.03 11.78 9.71
C TRP A 293 -9.81 12.09 10.59
N LYS A 294 -9.22 13.28 10.44
CA LYS A 294 -8.07 13.69 11.26
C LYS A 294 -8.45 13.93 12.71
N THR A 295 -9.60 14.55 12.96
CA THR A 295 -10.09 14.82 14.33
C THR A 295 -10.43 13.53 15.07
N GLU A 296 -11.13 12.60 14.43
CA GLU A 296 -11.49 11.31 15.01
C GLU A 296 -10.25 10.46 15.29
N LEU A 297 -9.29 10.40 14.36
CA LEU A 297 -8.01 9.72 14.60
C LEU A 297 -7.18 10.38 15.70
N ALA A 298 -7.23 11.71 15.84
CA ALA A 298 -6.54 12.39 16.93
C ALA A 298 -7.13 12.01 18.29
N ARG A 299 -8.46 11.90 18.37
CA ARG A 299 -9.14 11.41 19.57
C ARG A 299 -8.76 9.97 19.87
N PHE A 300 -8.77 9.11 18.85
CA PHE A 300 -8.32 7.72 19.00
C PHE A 300 -6.85 7.59 19.43
N ALA A 301 -5.95 8.42 18.90
CA ALA A 301 -4.55 8.50 19.34
C ALA A 301 -4.44 8.90 20.82
N ALA A 302 -5.21 9.91 21.25
CA ALA A 302 -5.23 10.35 22.64
C ALA A 302 -5.78 9.27 23.60
N GLU A 303 -6.79 8.52 23.17
CA GLU A 303 -7.40 7.45 23.98
C GLU A 303 -6.48 6.22 24.11
N THR A 304 -5.74 5.88 23.05
CA THR A 304 -4.91 4.67 23.02
C THR A 304 -3.46 4.88 23.46
N GLY A 305 -3.00 6.13 23.48
CA GLY A 305 -1.58 6.43 23.70
C GLY A 305 -0.70 6.26 22.46
N LEU A 306 -1.24 5.77 21.34
CA LEU A 306 -0.49 5.49 20.12
C LEU A 306 -0.16 6.76 19.32
N ALA A 307 1.05 6.83 18.77
CA ALA A 307 1.34 7.75 17.67
C ALA A 307 0.87 7.13 16.34
N ILE A 308 -0.20 7.68 15.77
CA ILE A 308 -0.86 7.14 14.59
C ILE A 308 -0.33 7.84 13.34
N THR A 309 0.43 7.11 12.53
CA THR A 309 0.88 7.57 11.22
C THR A 309 -0.08 7.11 10.15
N VAL A 310 -0.58 8.03 9.33
CA VAL A 310 -1.43 7.74 8.17
C VAL A 310 -0.65 8.04 6.90
N CYS A 311 -0.66 7.09 5.97
CA CYS A 311 -0.13 7.24 4.63
C CYS A 311 -1.21 6.94 3.60
N HIS A 312 -1.61 7.96 2.84
CA HIS A 312 -2.58 7.77 1.76
C HIS A 312 -1.92 7.28 0.47
N LEU A 313 -2.59 6.36 -0.19
CA LEU A 313 -2.22 5.93 -1.54
C LEU A 313 -2.51 7.05 -2.56
N PRO A 314 -1.72 7.17 -3.64
CA PRO A 314 -1.98 8.17 -4.68
C PRO A 314 -3.42 8.07 -5.24
N PRO A 315 -4.06 9.19 -5.61
CA PRO A 315 -5.39 9.15 -6.20
C PRO A 315 -5.46 8.21 -7.42
N GLY A 316 -6.54 7.43 -7.50
CA GLY A 316 -6.72 6.43 -8.56
C GLY A 316 -5.96 5.11 -8.34
N THR A 317 -5.27 4.93 -7.21
CA THR A 317 -4.50 3.70 -6.93
C THR A 317 -5.16 2.76 -5.93
N SER A 318 -6.49 2.86 -5.71
CA SER A 318 -7.24 2.04 -4.75
C SER A 318 -7.01 0.53 -4.90
N LYS A 319 -6.87 0.05 -6.14
CA LYS A 319 -6.52 -1.36 -6.42
C LYS A 319 -5.20 -1.80 -5.77
N TRP A 320 -4.27 -0.90 -5.49
CA TRP A 320 -2.99 -1.23 -4.89
C TRP A 320 -3.04 -1.29 -3.36
N ASN A 321 -4.19 -0.96 -2.76
CA ASN A 321 -4.41 -1.12 -1.34
C ASN A 321 -4.40 -2.60 -0.96
N ARG A 322 -3.66 -2.97 0.09
CA ARG A 322 -3.44 -4.39 0.42
C ARG A 322 -4.73 -5.08 0.80
N ILE A 323 -5.62 -4.38 1.50
CA ILE A 323 -6.93 -4.90 1.92
C ILE A 323 -7.79 -5.40 0.76
N GLU A 324 -7.73 -4.75 -0.41
CA GLU A 324 -8.50 -5.15 -1.59
C GLU A 324 -8.12 -6.56 -2.06
N HIS A 325 -6.82 -6.85 -2.08
CA HIS A 325 -6.27 -8.10 -2.58
C HIS A 325 -6.04 -9.17 -1.52
N ARG A 326 -6.03 -8.80 -0.24
CA ARG A 326 -5.75 -9.71 0.87
C ARG A 326 -6.95 -10.02 1.75
N LEU A 327 -7.96 -9.16 1.77
CA LEU A 327 -9.17 -9.34 2.58
C LEU A 327 -10.42 -9.36 1.71
N PHE A 328 -10.70 -8.27 1.00
CA PHE A 328 -11.97 -8.09 0.30
C PHE A 328 -12.18 -9.04 -0.87
N CYS A 329 -11.11 -9.45 -1.57
CA CYS A 329 -11.20 -10.44 -2.63
C CYS A 329 -11.71 -11.80 -2.10
N HIS A 330 -11.27 -12.21 -0.89
CA HIS A 330 -11.65 -13.46 -0.26
C HIS A 330 -13.07 -13.41 0.30
N ILE A 331 -13.45 -12.30 0.91
CA ILE A 331 -14.84 -12.04 1.32
C ILE A 331 -15.78 -12.11 0.11
N THR A 332 -15.44 -11.43 -1.00
CA THR A 332 -16.23 -11.49 -2.23
C THR A 332 -16.31 -12.90 -2.80
N MET A 333 -15.25 -13.71 -2.69
CA MET A 333 -15.29 -15.10 -3.12
C MET A 333 -16.24 -15.95 -2.28
N ASN A 334 -16.31 -15.71 -0.97
CA ASN A 334 -17.19 -16.44 -0.05
C ASN A 334 -18.65 -16.03 -0.13
N TRP A 335 -18.96 -14.83 -0.61
CA TRP A 335 -20.33 -14.38 -0.84
C TRP A 335 -20.94 -14.89 -2.15
N ARG A 336 -20.17 -15.57 -3.01
CA ARG A 336 -20.61 -15.94 -4.37
C ARG A 336 -21.78 -16.90 -4.36
N GLY A 337 -22.94 -16.41 -4.79
CA GLY A 337 -24.14 -17.24 -4.98
C GLY A 337 -25.01 -17.37 -3.74
N ARG A 338 -24.63 -16.77 -2.61
CA ARG A 338 -25.45 -16.70 -1.39
C ARG A 338 -26.18 -15.36 -1.32
N PRO A 339 -27.51 -15.32 -1.14
CA PRO A 339 -28.19 -14.08 -0.81
C PRO A 339 -27.80 -13.64 0.60
N LEU A 340 -27.53 -12.35 0.77
CA LEU A 340 -27.22 -11.73 2.05
C LEU A 340 -28.52 -11.32 2.74
N THR A 341 -29.27 -12.31 3.22
CA THR A 341 -30.66 -12.15 3.66
C THR A 341 -30.83 -11.34 4.95
N SER A 342 -29.80 -11.30 5.81
CA SER A 342 -29.78 -10.53 7.04
C SER A 342 -28.37 -10.01 7.36
N HIS A 343 -28.27 -9.07 8.30
CA HIS A 343 -27.00 -8.61 8.84
C HIS A 343 -26.19 -9.75 9.48
N GLU A 344 -26.86 -10.68 10.16
CA GLU A 344 -26.23 -11.86 10.75
C GLU A 344 -25.58 -12.74 9.67
N VAL A 345 -26.29 -13.03 8.58
CA VAL A 345 -25.75 -13.81 7.45
C VAL A 345 -24.53 -13.12 6.84
N ILE A 346 -24.54 -11.78 6.76
CA ILE A 346 -23.38 -10.99 6.28
C ILE A 346 -22.19 -11.16 7.22
N VAL A 347 -22.39 -10.97 8.52
CA VAL A 347 -21.34 -11.09 9.55
C VAL A 347 -20.77 -12.50 9.54
N GLU A 348 -21.61 -13.54 9.59
CA GLU A 348 -21.19 -14.94 9.57
C GLU A 348 -20.44 -15.28 8.28
N SER A 349 -20.93 -14.82 7.13
CA SER A 349 -20.28 -15.08 5.84
C SER A 349 -18.92 -14.39 5.73
N ILE A 350 -18.76 -13.21 6.33
CA ILE A 350 -17.45 -12.55 6.42
C ILE A 350 -16.54 -13.33 7.37
N ALA A 351 -17.01 -13.63 8.58
CA ALA A 351 -16.24 -14.32 9.61
C ALA A 351 -15.78 -15.72 9.19
N ALA A 352 -16.56 -16.41 8.35
CA ALA A 352 -16.18 -17.70 7.75
C ALA A 352 -14.99 -17.60 6.76
N THR A 353 -14.51 -16.39 6.46
CA THR A 353 -13.42 -16.20 5.50
C THR A 353 -12.08 -16.63 6.06
N THR A 354 -11.57 -17.73 5.51
CA THR A 354 -10.22 -18.24 5.78
C THR A 354 -9.48 -18.58 4.49
N THR A 355 -8.15 -18.58 4.53
CA THR A 355 -7.32 -18.96 3.38
C THR A 355 -6.25 -19.98 3.75
N LYS A 356 -5.76 -20.73 2.75
CA LYS A 356 -4.65 -21.68 2.94
C LYS A 356 -3.36 -21.02 3.43
N THR A 357 -3.20 -19.72 3.18
CA THR A 357 -2.05 -18.94 3.64
C THR A 357 -2.25 -18.41 5.06
N GLY A 358 -3.31 -18.81 5.75
CA GLY A 358 -3.54 -18.49 7.17
C GLY A 358 -4.31 -17.20 7.44
N LEU A 359 -4.99 -16.60 6.44
CA LEU A 359 -5.88 -15.47 6.72
C LEU A 359 -7.04 -15.95 7.60
N THR A 360 -7.30 -15.23 8.68
CA THR A 360 -8.53 -15.34 9.47
C THR A 360 -9.22 -13.99 9.52
N VAL A 361 -10.56 -13.99 9.51
CA VAL A 361 -11.34 -12.76 9.50
C VAL A 361 -12.33 -12.78 10.65
N HIS A 362 -12.31 -11.73 11.46
CA HIS A 362 -13.34 -11.43 12.44
C HIS A 362 -14.34 -10.43 11.86
N ALA A 363 -15.63 -10.58 12.18
CA ALA A 363 -16.65 -9.63 11.76
C ALA A 363 -17.63 -9.37 12.90
N GLU A 364 -18.06 -8.12 13.02
CA GLU A 364 -19.06 -7.70 14.02
C GLU A 364 -20.06 -6.73 13.41
N LEU A 365 -21.28 -6.74 13.94
CA LEU A 365 -22.31 -5.78 13.60
C LEU A 365 -22.12 -4.49 14.43
N ASP A 366 -22.25 -3.35 13.75
CA ASP A 366 -22.26 -2.03 14.37
C ASP A 366 -23.60 -1.34 14.13
N THR A 367 -24.38 -1.23 15.21
CA THR A 367 -25.68 -0.57 15.22
C THR A 367 -25.61 0.87 15.72
N ASN A 368 -24.41 1.44 15.89
CA ASN A 368 -24.24 2.83 16.31
C ASN A 368 -24.71 3.79 15.19
N CYS A 369 -25.08 5.01 15.61
CA CYS A 369 -25.50 6.07 14.69
C CYS A 369 -24.33 6.99 14.33
N TYR A 370 -24.15 7.28 13.03
CA TYR A 370 -23.06 8.07 12.50
C TYR A 370 -23.58 9.23 11.63
N PRO A 371 -23.92 10.38 12.25
CA PRO A 371 -24.52 11.49 11.51
C PRO A 371 -23.58 12.03 10.43
N THR A 372 -24.16 12.36 9.28
CA THR A 372 -23.44 12.97 8.16
C THR A 372 -23.42 14.50 8.28
N GLY A 373 -22.52 15.15 7.54
CA GLY A 373 -22.49 16.62 7.46
C GLY A 373 -21.86 17.32 8.67
N ILE A 374 -21.19 16.59 9.57
CA ILE A 374 -20.44 17.18 10.68
C ILE A 374 -19.37 18.14 10.13
N GLN A 375 -19.45 19.40 10.55
CA GLN A 375 -18.48 20.43 10.19
C GLN A 375 -17.41 20.51 11.28
N VAL A 376 -16.14 20.47 10.86
CA VAL A 376 -14.99 20.73 11.73
C VAL A 376 -14.42 22.07 11.34
N SER A 377 -14.29 22.95 12.32
CA SER A 377 -13.81 24.32 12.18
C SER A 377 -12.31 24.37 11.81
N ASP A 378 -11.85 25.56 11.43
CA ASP A 378 -10.43 25.83 11.22
C ASP A 378 -9.62 25.73 12.51
N ASP A 379 -10.20 26.20 13.62
CA ASP A 379 -9.55 26.21 14.93
C ASP A 379 -9.36 24.79 15.47
N GLU A 380 -10.38 23.93 15.35
CA GLU A 380 -10.29 22.52 15.76
C GLU A 380 -9.21 21.75 14.99
N ILE A 381 -9.02 22.02 13.70
CA ILE A 381 -7.95 21.39 12.92
C ILE A 381 -6.57 21.97 13.26
N ALA A 382 -6.49 23.26 13.58
CA ALA A 382 -5.23 23.92 13.88
C ALA A 382 -4.62 23.41 15.20
N VAL A 383 -5.45 23.03 16.16
CA VAL A 383 -5.01 22.51 17.47
C VAL A 383 -4.72 21.01 17.49
N LEU A 384 -5.02 20.27 16.40
CA LEU A 384 -4.73 18.84 16.37
C LEU A 384 -3.22 18.58 16.55
N PRO A 385 -2.82 17.58 17.36
CA PRO A 385 -1.43 17.19 17.53
C PRO A 385 -0.90 16.43 16.29
N ILE A 386 -0.88 17.10 15.14
CA ILE A 386 -0.54 16.54 13.83
C ILE A 386 0.82 17.03 13.34
N THR A 387 1.73 16.10 13.09
CA THR A 387 3.00 16.35 12.38
C THR A 387 2.87 15.89 10.95
N ARG A 388 2.87 16.83 10.00
CA ARG A 388 2.91 16.50 8.57
C ARG A 388 4.32 16.09 8.16
N HIS A 389 4.43 15.03 7.37
CA HIS A 389 5.73 14.57 6.88
C HIS A 389 6.26 15.54 5.81
N ARG A 390 7.60 15.57 5.65
CA ARG A 390 8.24 16.43 4.63
C ARG A 390 7.85 16.02 3.21
N PHE A 391 7.71 14.71 2.98
CA PHE A 391 7.30 14.13 1.71
C PHE A 391 5.78 13.97 1.70
N HIS A 392 5.10 14.69 0.80
CA HIS A 392 3.63 14.76 0.69
C HIS A 392 2.90 14.86 2.04
N GLY A 393 3.16 15.91 2.83
CA GLY A 393 2.55 16.12 4.15
C GLY A 393 1.03 16.19 4.20
N ASP A 394 0.35 16.34 3.05
CA ASP A 394 -1.10 16.23 2.95
C ASP A 394 -1.58 14.77 2.93
N TRP A 395 -0.75 13.84 2.44
CA TRP A 395 -1.00 12.40 2.37
C TRP A 395 -0.35 11.62 3.50
N ASN A 396 0.75 12.16 4.05
CA ASN A 396 1.60 11.48 5.02
C ASN A 396 1.69 12.36 6.28
N TYR A 397 1.12 11.89 7.38
CA TYR A 397 1.10 12.64 8.63
C TYR A 397 1.02 11.71 9.84
N THR A 398 1.49 12.20 10.98
CA THR A 398 1.42 11.48 12.27
C THR A 398 0.60 12.29 13.26
N LEU A 399 -0.39 11.66 13.87
CA LEU A 399 -1.19 12.17 14.98
C LEU A 399 -0.63 11.61 16.29
N HIS A 400 -0.36 12.48 17.25
CA HIS A 400 0.28 12.09 18.50
C HIS A 400 -0.75 12.00 19.63
N SER A 401 -0.50 11.11 20.58
CA SER A 401 -1.38 10.85 21.72
C SER A 401 -1.37 11.94 22.80
N GLN A 402 -0.48 12.94 22.70
CA GLN A 402 -0.37 14.01 23.69
C GLN A 402 -0.32 15.43 23.10
N HIS A 403 -1.09 16.29 23.76
CA HIS A 403 -0.84 17.72 23.95
C HIS A 403 0.59 17.89 24.54
N PRO A 404 1.45 18.78 24.03
CA PRO A 404 2.81 18.92 24.54
C PRO A 404 2.81 19.70 25.88
N LEU A 405 2.39 19.08 26.98
CA LEU A 405 2.57 19.58 28.35
C LEU A 405 2.58 18.40 29.33
N ASP A 406 3.70 17.68 29.41
CA ASP A 406 4.16 17.01 30.64
C ASP A 406 5.62 16.59 30.46
N ALA A 407 6.49 17.60 30.46
CA ALA A 407 7.84 17.48 30.95
C ALA A 407 8.10 18.73 31.80
N THR A 408 8.04 18.53 33.13
CA THR A 408 8.44 19.41 34.23
C THR A 408 7.58 20.64 34.54
N ALA A 409 6.96 20.56 35.72
CA ALA A 409 6.33 21.63 36.47
C ALA A 409 7.30 22.79 36.77
N THR A 410 6.86 24.04 36.60
CA THR A 410 6.59 24.95 37.72
C THR A 410 5.87 26.23 37.26
N ASN A 411 4.79 26.53 38.00
CA ASN A 411 4.17 27.84 38.23
C ASN A 411 3.06 28.34 37.26
N SER A 412 1.84 28.04 37.69
CA SER A 412 0.76 28.99 38.02
C SER A 412 0.13 29.85 36.91
N THR A 413 -1.08 29.41 36.54
CA THR A 413 -2.35 30.15 36.52
C THR A 413 -2.62 31.20 35.42
N THR A 414 -3.85 31.07 34.90
CA THR A 414 -4.71 32.00 34.13
C THR A 414 -4.49 32.14 32.62
N ASP A 415 -5.36 31.46 31.87
CA ASP A 415 -5.87 31.91 30.58
C ASP A 415 -6.52 33.30 30.72
N PRO A 416 -6.41 34.18 29.72
CA PRO A 416 -7.52 34.29 28.78
C PRO A 416 -7.05 34.30 27.32
N GLY A 417 -7.80 33.67 26.41
CA GLY A 417 -7.58 33.81 24.96
C GLY A 417 -7.76 35.26 24.46
N PRO A 418 -7.63 35.56 23.16
CA PRO A 418 -6.79 34.97 22.12
C PRO A 418 -5.60 35.92 21.88
N ALA A 419 -4.47 35.69 22.54
CA ALA A 419 -3.33 36.59 22.42
C ALA A 419 -1.97 35.90 22.56
N ASN A 420 -1.76 34.70 21.99
CA ASN A 420 -0.42 34.12 21.98
C ASN A 420 0.40 34.62 20.78
N ARG A 421 0.71 35.92 20.78
CA ARG A 421 1.97 36.41 20.18
C ARG A 421 3.02 36.24 21.26
N PRO A 422 4.17 35.60 21.00
CA PRO A 422 5.23 35.49 22.00
C PRO A 422 5.59 36.89 22.51
N HIS A 423 5.54 37.07 23.83
CA HIS A 423 5.90 38.32 24.50
C HIS A 423 7.28 38.77 24.05
N GLY A 424 7.35 39.90 23.33
CA GLY A 424 8.59 40.55 22.91
C GLY A 424 8.69 40.93 21.42
N LEU A 425 8.00 40.22 20.50
CA LEU A 425 8.09 40.50 19.06
C LEU A 425 6.87 41.26 18.54
N SER A 426 7.04 42.55 18.28
CA SER A 426 6.07 43.34 17.52
C SER A 426 6.37 43.27 16.02
N ARG A 427 5.38 43.56 15.16
CA ARG A 427 5.61 43.73 13.70
C ARG A 427 6.68 44.79 13.40
N ARG A 428 6.88 45.75 14.32
CA ARG A 428 7.96 46.75 14.27
C ARG A 428 9.35 46.14 14.52
N SER A 429 9.43 45.09 15.33
CA SER A 429 10.69 44.36 15.64
C SER A 429 11.20 43.58 14.43
N LEU A 430 10.30 43.09 13.56
CA LEU A 430 10.67 42.42 12.31
C LEU A 430 11.26 43.36 11.24
N ARG A 431 11.14 44.68 11.44
CA ARG A 431 11.72 45.71 10.57
C ARG A 431 13.12 46.12 11.01
N ASP A 432 13.74 45.35 11.90
CA ASP A 432 15.05 45.69 12.41
C ASP A 432 16.16 45.58 11.34
N PRO A 433 17.14 46.51 11.28
CA PRO A 433 18.23 46.45 10.33
C PRO A 433 19.05 45.16 10.38
N GLU A 434 19.24 44.56 11.56
CA GLU A 434 20.01 43.31 11.68
C GLU A 434 19.29 42.12 11.02
N LEU A 435 17.95 42.12 11.13
CA LEU A 435 17.11 41.12 10.47
C LEU A 435 17.01 41.39 8.97
N THR A 436 16.74 42.63 8.56
CA THR A 436 16.44 42.96 7.17
C THR A 436 17.69 43.18 6.30
N GLY A 437 18.84 43.45 6.90
CA GLY A 437 20.09 43.77 6.22
C GLY A 437 20.09 45.16 5.55
N MET A 438 19.13 46.02 5.89
CA MET A 438 18.95 47.36 5.35
C MET A 438 18.44 48.31 6.42
N THR A 439 18.71 49.61 6.29
CA THR A 439 18.21 50.60 7.26
C THR A 439 16.68 50.66 7.23
N ARG A 440 16.07 51.08 8.34
CA ARG A 440 14.60 51.26 8.41
C ARG A 440 14.09 52.24 7.34
N ARG A 441 14.91 53.22 6.93
CA ARG A 441 14.60 54.17 5.86
C ARG A 441 14.58 53.47 4.49
N GLN A 442 15.63 52.72 4.16
CA GLN A 442 15.70 51.94 2.91
C GLN A 442 14.58 50.92 2.79
N LEU A 443 14.21 50.26 3.90
CA LEU A 443 13.07 49.35 3.92
C LEU A 443 11.74 50.07 3.67
N SER A 444 11.54 51.27 4.23
CA SER A 444 10.34 52.07 3.94
C SER A 444 10.30 52.51 2.48
N GLU A 445 11.41 53.05 1.94
CA GLU A 445 11.53 53.44 0.54
C GLU A 445 11.23 52.26 -0.41
N LEU A 446 11.71 51.06 -0.08
CA LEU A 446 11.42 49.83 -0.83
C LEU A 446 9.94 49.44 -0.77
N ILE A 447 9.33 49.52 0.41
CA ILE A 447 7.91 49.22 0.59
C ILE A 447 7.05 50.21 -0.20
N ASP A 448 7.38 51.49 -0.15
CA ASP A 448 6.65 52.56 -0.85
C ASP A 448 6.77 52.43 -2.37
N ALA A 449 7.95 52.04 -2.87
CA ALA A 449 8.17 51.81 -4.30
C ALA A 449 7.41 50.58 -4.83
N LEU A 450 7.40 49.47 -4.07
CA LEU A 450 6.85 48.19 -4.54
C LEU A 450 5.36 48.00 -4.27
N THR A 451 4.79 48.69 -3.28
CA THR A 451 3.38 48.52 -2.90
C THR A 451 2.42 48.81 -4.05
N PRO A 452 2.52 49.95 -4.78
CA PRO A 452 1.61 50.23 -5.90
C PRO A 452 1.70 49.20 -7.03
N VAL A 453 2.91 48.75 -7.35
CA VAL A 453 3.16 47.77 -8.42
C VAL A 453 2.57 46.40 -8.05
N LEU A 454 2.73 45.98 -6.79
CA LEU A 454 2.19 44.74 -6.26
C LEU A 454 0.65 44.74 -6.25
N GLU A 455 0.02 45.87 -5.92
CA GLU A 455 -1.44 46.01 -5.95
C GLU A 455 -1.99 45.91 -7.37
N VAL A 456 -1.36 46.54 -8.36
CA VAL A 456 -1.73 46.42 -9.77
C VAL A 456 -1.60 44.98 -10.26
N GLN A 457 -0.51 44.29 -9.91
CA GLN A 457 -0.30 42.89 -10.31
C GLN A 457 -1.36 41.97 -9.70
N ARG A 458 -1.68 42.16 -8.41
CA ARG A 458 -2.73 41.38 -7.74
C ARG A 458 -4.10 41.63 -8.35
N GLU A 459 -4.44 42.87 -8.68
CA GLU A 459 -5.71 43.17 -9.33
C GLU A 459 -5.80 42.59 -10.74
N ARG A 460 -4.70 42.56 -11.51
CA ARG A 460 -4.65 41.86 -12.81
C ARG A 460 -4.95 40.37 -12.66
N VAL A 461 -4.30 39.68 -11.72
CA VAL A 461 -4.54 38.25 -11.46
C VAL A 461 -6.00 38.01 -11.04
N LEU A 462 -6.54 38.86 -10.18
CA LEU A 462 -7.92 38.75 -9.72
C LEU A 462 -8.92 39.06 -10.84
N ARG A 463 -8.66 40.03 -11.71
CA ARG A 463 -9.44 40.32 -12.92
C ARG A 463 -9.47 39.13 -13.86
N THR A 464 -8.32 38.52 -14.15
CA THR A 464 -8.24 37.33 -15.00
C THR A 464 -9.06 36.18 -14.43
N ARG A 465 -9.04 35.97 -13.11
CA ARG A 465 -9.85 34.93 -12.45
C ARG A 465 -11.34 35.22 -12.43
N ARG A 466 -11.73 36.50 -12.29
CA ARG A 466 -13.14 36.92 -12.26
C ARG A 466 -13.76 37.01 -13.67
N GLY A 467 -12.95 37.25 -14.70
CA GLY A 467 -13.42 37.42 -16.08
C GLY A 467 -14.06 38.78 -16.38
N HIS A 468 -14.24 39.64 -15.37
CA HIS A 468 -14.80 40.99 -15.51
C HIS A 468 -14.09 41.98 -14.57
N GLU A 469 -14.36 43.28 -14.77
CA GLU A 469 -13.83 44.33 -13.89
C GLU A 469 -14.49 44.31 -12.51
N ARG A 470 -13.80 44.90 -11.53
CA ARG A 470 -14.24 44.93 -10.14
C ARG A 470 -15.53 45.75 -10.02
N LEU A 471 -16.56 45.18 -9.37
CA LEU A 471 -17.88 45.79 -9.20
C LEU A 471 -18.07 46.54 -7.87
N VAL A 472 -17.13 46.39 -6.93
CA VAL A 472 -17.15 47.01 -5.60
C VAL A 472 -15.88 47.84 -5.37
N ALA A 473 -15.93 48.82 -4.46
CA ALA A 473 -14.76 49.66 -4.18
C ALA A 473 -13.53 48.85 -3.71
N PRO A 474 -12.30 49.38 -3.90
CA PRO A 474 -11.10 48.86 -3.24
C PRO A 474 -11.30 48.77 -1.71
N GLY A 475 -10.97 47.62 -1.12
CA GLY A 475 -11.09 47.38 0.32
C GLY A 475 -12.40 46.74 0.79
N THR A 476 -13.42 46.61 -0.06
CA THR A 476 -14.68 45.92 0.29
C THR A 476 -14.52 44.40 0.11
N GLY A 477 -14.62 43.64 1.21
CA GLY A 477 -14.51 42.16 1.22
C GLY A 477 -13.57 41.63 2.31
N ALA A 478 -13.30 40.32 2.29
CA ALA A 478 -12.42 39.66 3.25
C ALA A 478 -11.00 40.25 3.19
N LYS A 479 -10.50 40.76 4.33
CA LYS A 479 -9.18 41.38 4.43
C LYS A 479 -8.08 40.36 4.12
N ALA A 480 -7.09 40.76 3.34
CA ALA A 480 -5.94 39.90 3.05
C ALA A 480 -5.18 39.58 4.35
N LYS A 481 -4.80 38.31 4.53
CA LYS A 481 -4.04 37.85 5.71
C LYS A 481 -2.67 38.52 5.87
N LEU A 482 -2.10 39.04 4.78
CA LEU A 482 -0.91 39.91 4.76
C LEU A 482 -1.19 41.15 3.92
N THR A 483 -0.82 42.30 4.46
CA THR A 483 -0.74 43.58 3.73
C THR A 483 0.36 43.53 2.67
N PRO A 484 0.33 44.41 1.65
CA PRO A 484 1.42 44.54 0.67
C PRO A 484 2.79 44.74 1.32
N ALA A 485 2.87 45.63 2.31
CA ALA A 485 4.09 45.89 3.08
C ALA A 485 4.62 44.65 3.81
N GLU A 486 3.74 43.84 4.39
CA GLU A 486 4.13 42.60 5.08
C GLU A 486 4.60 41.51 4.12
N ARG A 487 4.02 41.44 2.91
CA ARG A 487 4.49 40.52 1.86
C ARG A 487 5.92 40.87 1.42
N ILE A 488 6.21 42.16 1.30
CA ILE A 488 7.54 42.66 0.96
C ILE A 488 8.53 42.33 2.08
N LEU A 489 8.17 42.66 3.33
CA LEU A 489 9.02 42.39 4.50
C LEU A 489 9.30 40.88 4.68
N ALA A 490 8.29 40.03 4.58
CA ALA A 490 8.45 38.58 4.69
C ALA A 490 9.37 38.01 3.60
N THR A 491 9.29 38.56 2.39
CA THR A 491 10.16 38.15 1.27
C THR A 491 11.61 38.57 1.51
N VAL A 492 11.84 39.79 2.01
CA VAL A 492 13.19 40.26 2.40
C VAL A 492 13.79 39.38 3.48
N LEU A 493 13.04 39.06 4.55
CA LEU A 493 13.52 38.18 5.62
C LEU A 493 13.80 36.75 5.15
N HIS A 494 13.03 36.25 4.18
CA HIS A 494 13.30 34.97 3.54
C HIS A 494 14.61 35.00 2.73
N LEU A 495 14.83 36.06 1.94
CA LEU A 495 16.05 36.23 1.13
C LEU A 495 17.31 36.42 1.99
N ARG A 496 17.16 36.98 3.21
CA ARG A 496 18.21 37.03 4.23
C ARG A 496 18.66 35.64 4.72
N LYS A 497 17.91 34.57 4.42
CA LYS A 497 18.15 33.18 4.87
C LYS A 497 18.21 33.02 6.40
N LEU A 498 17.57 33.94 7.13
CA LEU A 498 17.57 33.97 8.59
C LEU A 498 16.63 32.94 9.22
N ALA A 499 15.53 32.62 8.54
CA ALA A 499 14.42 31.85 9.09
C ALA A 499 13.85 30.89 8.04
N THR A 500 13.27 29.77 8.48
CA THR A 500 12.48 28.90 7.60
C THR A 500 11.14 29.56 7.24
N MET A 501 10.50 29.10 6.17
CA MET A 501 9.16 29.58 5.79
C MET A 501 8.11 29.36 6.90
N ASP A 502 8.27 28.29 7.68
CA ASP A 502 7.42 28.00 8.83
C ASP A 502 7.62 29.01 9.97
N LEU A 503 8.88 29.37 10.27
CA LEU A 503 9.18 30.40 11.26
C LEU A 503 8.66 31.77 10.81
N LEU A 504 8.85 32.15 9.54
CA LEU A 504 8.25 33.37 9.00
C LEU A 504 6.71 33.33 9.08
N GLY A 505 6.09 32.17 8.80
CA GLY A 505 4.66 31.98 8.99
C GLY A 505 4.22 32.31 10.42
N GLN A 506 4.91 31.75 11.41
CA GLN A 506 4.66 32.02 12.83
C GLN A 506 4.83 33.51 13.19
N LEU A 507 5.90 34.15 12.71
CA LEU A 507 6.20 35.56 12.99
C LEU A 507 5.15 36.53 12.41
N PHE A 508 4.57 36.20 11.25
CA PHE A 508 3.54 37.02 10.61
C PHE A 508 2.09 36.59 10.96
N GLY A 509 1.91 35.49 11.69
CA GLY A 509 0.60 34.93 12.03
C GLY A 509 -0.13 34.33 10.83
N VAL A 510 0.61 33.74 9.88
CA VAL A 510 0.08 33.14 8.65
C VAL A 510 0.77 31.79 8.35
N THR A 511 0.27 31.05 7.37
CA THR A 511 0.90 29.77 6.99
C THR A 511 2.17 29.97 6.16
N ALA A 512 3.09 29.01 6.20
CA ALA A 512 4.27 28.98 5.32
C ALA A 512 3.92 29.07 3.82
N MET A 513 2.78 28.49 3.42
CA MET A 513 2.23 28.63 2.06
C MET A 513 1.89 30.09 1.73
N THR A 514 1.37 30.85 2.70
CA THR A 514 1.09 32.29 2.52
C THR A 514 2.38 33.09 2.31
N ILE A 515 3.45 32.74 3.03
CA ILE A 515 4.78 33.33 2.84
C ILE A 515 5.38 32.91 1.49
N SER A 516 5.25 31.64 1.09
CA SER A 516 5.71 31.14 -0.21
C SER A 516 5.05 31.88 -1.39
N ARG A 517 3.73 32.09 -1.31
CA ARG A 517 2.99 32.90 -2.30
C ARG A 517 3.44 34.36 -2.29
N ALA A 518 3.65 34.96 -1.11
CA ALA A 518 4.17 36.32 -1.00
C ALA A 518 5.55 36.45 -1.68
N LYS A 519 6.45 35.47 -1.46
CA LYS A 519 7.75 35.41 -2.15
C LYS A 519 7.59 35.33 -3.66
N GLN A 520 6.72 34.46 -4.17
CA GLN A 520 6.51 34.30 -5.61
C GLN A 520 5.99 35.58 -6.27
N GLU A 521 5.15 36.35 -5.58
CA GLU A 521 4.64 37.62 -6.08
C GLU A 521 5.69 38.75 -6.01
N VAL A 522 6.46 38.82 -4.92
CA VAL A 522 7.36 39.96 -4.65
C VAL A 522 8.75 39.78 -5.26
N LEU A 523 9.29 38.56 -5.34
CA LEU A 523 10.65 38.30 -5.81
C LEU A 523 10.93 38.87 -7.22
N PRO A 524 10.05 38.69 -8.23
CA PRO A 524 10.27 39.28 -9.56
C PRO A 524 10.31 40.81 -9.52
N LEU A 525 9.56 41.44 -8.61
CA LEU A 525 9.53 42.89 -8.46
C LEU A 525 10.83 43.41 -7.82
N LEU A 526 11.38 42.69 -6.84
CA LEU A 526 12.68 43.00 -6.24
C LEU A 526 13.82 42.91 -7.26
N GLU A 527 13.80 41.87 -8.09
CA GLU A 527 14.78 41.67 -9.16
C GLU A 527 14.69 42.79 -10.22
N ALA A 528 13.47 43.16 -10.63
CA ALA A 528 13.23 44.24 -11.60
C ALA A 528 13.68 45.62 -11.08
N HIS A 529 13.64 45.85 -9.77
CA HIS A 529 14.12 47.09 -9.14
C HIS A 529 15.60 47.01 -8.71
N GLY A 530 16.32 45.95 -9.08
CA GLY A 530 17.76 45.82 -8.83
C GLY A 530 18.14 45.62 -7.36
N HIS A 531 17.19 45.28 -6.48
CA HIS A 531 17.45 45.13 -5.06
C HIS A 531 17.98 43.73 -4.73
N ARG A 532 19.28 43.63 -4.43
CA ARG A 532 19.92 42.41 -3.94
C ARG A 532 20.01 42.42 -2.42
N VAL A 533 19.31 41.51 -1.77
CA VAL A 533 19.33 41.35 -0.31
C VAL A 533 20.55 40.51 0.08
N THR A 534 21.46 41.08 0.87
CA THR A 534 22.65 40.38 1.38
C THR A 534 22.26 39.21 2.28
N THR A 535 22.81 38.02 2.11
CA THR A 535 22.49 36.87 2.99
C THR A 535 23.07 37.05 4.40
N SER A 536 22.35 36.61 5.43
CA SER A 536 22.86 36.55 6.80
C SER A 536 23.58 35.21 7.06
N THR A 537 24.55 35.23 7.98
CA THR A 537 25.18 34.02 8.53
C THR A 537 24.40 33.43 9.71
N ALA A 538 23.51 34.21 10.34
CA ALA A 538 22.66 33.76 11.44
C ALA A 538 21.51 32.86 10.95
N ARG A 539 21.16 31.84 11.74
CA ARG A 539 20.02 30.93 11.47
C ARG A 539 19.15 30.79 12.71
N LEU A 540 17.93 31.31 12.62
CA LEU A 540 16.93 31.34 13.68
C LEU A 540 15.92 30.21 13.43
N ARG A 541 15.61 29.43 14.47
CA ARG A 541 14.73 28.26 14.38
C ARG A 541 13.41 28.46 15.12
N THR A 542 13.40 29.34 16.12
CA THR A 542 12.21 29.66 16.92
C THR A 542 11.98 31.17 17.01
N PRO A 543 10.74 31.63 17.31
CA PRO A 543 10.49 33.05 17.61
C PRO A 543 11.32 33.56 18.79
N THR A 544 11.60 32.72 19.78
CA THR A 544 12.46 33.05 20.93
C THR A 544 13.91 33.31 20.50
N ASP A 545 14.42 32.61 19.49
CA ASP A 545 15.74 32.88 18.91
C ASP A 545 15.80 34.27 18.28
N VAL A 546 14.69 34.74 17.69
CA VAL A 546 14.60 36.09 17.10
C VAL A 546 14.63 37.16 18.19
N VAL A 547 13.94 36.93 19.32
CA VAL A 547 14.02 37.83 20.49
C VAL A 547 15.44 37.88 21.03
N THR A 548 16.07 36.71 21.19
CA THR A 548 17.44 36.60 21.73
C THR A 548 18.45 37.25 20.79
N PHE A 549 18.31 37.05 19.48
CA PHE A 549 19.14 37.66 18.44
C PHE A 549 19.04 39.19 18.44
N LEU A 550 17.83 39.74 18.61
CA LEU A 550 17.61 41.18 18.70
C LEU A 550 18.03 41.78 20.05
N ALA A 551 18.08 40.97 21.12
CA ALA A 551 18.52 41.38 22.45
C ALA A 551 20.05 41.34 22.63
N THR A 552 20.78 40.74 21.69
CA THR A 552 22.24 40.65 21.74
C THR A 552 22.84 41.95 21.20
N ASP A 553 23.37 42.79 22.10
CA ASP A 553 24.03 44.05 21.76
C ASP A 553 25.29 43.79 20.89
N PRO A 554 25.54 44.54 19.79
CA PRO A 554 26.66 44.24 18.86
C PRO A 554 28.07 44.42 19.46
N THR A 555 28.20 44.83 20.72
CA THR A 555 29.47 45.18 21.35
C THR A 555 30.23 44.00 21.98
N GLN A 556 29.68 42.78 21.96
CA GLN A 556 30.39 41.57 22.40
C GLN A 556 30.58 40.55 21.28
N THR A 557 31.37 40.90 20.26
CA THR A 557 31.96 39.88 19.38
C THR A 557 33.48 39.87 19.58
N LYS A 558 33.96 38.79 20.21
CA LYS A 558 35.37 38.46 20.41
C LYS A 558 36.16 38.64 19.12
N VAL A 559 37.09 39.59 19.13
CA VAL A 559 38.22 39.64 18.21
C VAL A 559 39.08 38.41 18.46
N LYS A 560 39.00 37.39 17.59
CA LYS A 560 40.11 36.47 17.39
C LYS A 560 41.05 37.12 16.39
N LYS A 561 42.14 37.72 16.89
CA LYS A 561 43.32 38.04 16.07
C LYS A 561 43.93 36.70 15.64
N THR A 562 43.97 36.46 14.34
CA THR A 562 44.94 35.56 13.73
C THR A 562 46.29 36.27 13.71
N SER A 563 47.28 35.69 14.39
CA SER A 563 48.71 35.82 14.13
C SER A 563 49.28 34.43 13.95
#